data_AF-A0A7S2TRW4-F1
#
_entry.id   AF-A0A7S2TRW4-F1
#
_cell.length_a   1.000
_cell.length_b   1.000
_cell.length_c   1.000
_cell.angle_alpha   90.00
_cell.angle_beta   90.00
_cell.angle_gamma   90.00
#
_symmetry.space_group_name_H-M   'P 1'
#
loop_
_entity.id
_entity.type
_entity.pdbx_description
1 polymer ?
#
loop_
_entity_poly.entity_id
_entity_poly.type
_entity_poly.pdbx_seq_one_letter_code
_entity_poly.pdbx_strand_id
1 'polypeptide(L)'
;KTLSVTLKFSPKPMGITLKGMSVYKLSPKGQALALGVQLKWKIVAINAIPVQDQSSLAEEVARSIRKYEPYKVTFGELEEIPQELQQEVPASSESDLVNASRDRNNSNVRISGEEYCELTYIVQFADKKSIELAMGDMVGYNRVIVRSFERFKLLLADMAEEERKSHKSSSSAHEQQPQEQKQRQQQQQPGS
;
A
#
# COMPACT_ATOMS: atom_id res chain seq x y z
N LYS A 1 -17.64 15.41 23.15
CA LYS A 1 -17.56 13.98 23.56
C LYS A 1 -17.71 13.17 22.30
N THR A 2 -16.61 12.66 21.74
CA THR A 2 -16.65 11.95 20.46
C THR A 2 -17.44 10.65 20.62
N LEU A 3 -18.45 10.45 19.78
CA LEU A 3 -19.17 9.18 19.74
C LEU A 3 -18.28 8.15 19.06
N SER A 4 -18.15 6.99 19.70
CA SER A 4 -17.43 5.85 19.12
C SER A 4 -18.27 4.59 19.23
N VAL A 5 -18.20 3.77 18.18
CA VAL A 5 -18.94 2.50 18.07
C VAL A 5 -17.92 1.39 17.84
N THR A 6 -18.01 0.32 18.63
CA THR A 6 -17.14 -0.86 18.48
C THR A 6 -17.93 -2.03 17.92
N LEU A 7 -17.49 -2.54 16.76
CA LEU A 7 -18.13 -3.63 16.04
C LEU A 7 -17.21 -4.85 15.99
N LYS A 8 -17.80 -6.05 16.02
CA LYS A 8 -17.07 -7.34 15.96
C LYS A 8 -17.12 -7.90 14.54
N PHE A 9 -15.96 -8.11 13.95
CA PHE A 9 -15.79 -8.69 12.61
C PHE A 9 -15.34 -10.15 12.71
N SER A 10 -15.78 -10.97 11.76
CA SER A 10 -15.20 -12.31 11.57
C SER A 10 -13.83 -12.19 10.85
N PRO A 11 -12.96 -13.22 10.89
CA PRO A 11 -11.64 -13.23 10.23
C PRO A 11 -11.76 -13.37 8.70
N LYS A 12 -12.62 -12.54 8.09
CA LYS A 12 -12.84 -12.40 6.66
C LYS A 12 -12.65 -10.93 6.28
N PRO A 13 -12.49 -10.59 4.99
CA PRO A 13 -12.43 -9.20 4.56
C PRO A 13 -13.63 -8.40 5.07
N MET A 14 -13.38 -7.21 5.64
CA MET A 14 -14.44 -6.33 6.16
C MET A 14 -15.35 -5.82 5.05
N GLY A 15 -14.82 -5.67 3.83
CA GLY A 15 -15.53 -5.08 2.70
C GLY A 15 -15.62 -3.56 2.80
N ILE A 16 -14.53 -2.91 3.19
CA ILE A 16 -14.39 -1.45 3.27
C ILE A 16 -13.25 -0.98 2.35
N THR A 17 -13.41 0.19 1.76
CA THR A 17 -12.32 0.95 1.14
C THR A 17 -12.10 2.21 1.95
N LEU A 18 -10.84 2.52 2.25
CA LEU A 18 -10.46 3.64 3.10
C LEU A 18 -9.77 4.72 2.28
N LYS A 19 -10.13 5.98 2.53
CA LYS A 19 -9.34 7.15 2.11
C LYS A 19 -8.68 7.73 3.36
N GLY A 20 -7.38 7.53 3.51
CA GLY A 20 -6.72 7.74 4.80
C GLY A 20 -7.21 6.73 5.85
N MET A 21 -7.73 7.23 6.97
CA MET A 21 -8.34 6.43 8.04
C MET A 21 -9.87 6.41 8.03
N SER A 22 -10.47 7.02 7.02
CA SER A 22 -11.92 7.21 6.93
C SER A 22 -12.53 6.25 5.91
N VAL A 23 -13.69 5.70 6.25
CA VAL A 23 -14.48 4.84 5.36
C VAL A 23 -14.94 5.66 4.16
N TYR A 24 -14.42 5.33 2.98
CA TYR A 24 -14.74 5.99 1.73
C TYR A 24 -15.81 5.24 0.95
N LYS A 25 -15.76 3.90 0.97
CA LYS A 25 -16.71 3.04 0.26
C LYS A 25 -16.96 1.76 1.05
N LEU A 26 -18.17 1.22 0.90
CA LEU A 26 -18.57 -0.08 1.44
C LEU A 26 -18.87 -1.04 0.30
N SER A 27 -18.46 -2.30 0.46
CA SER A 27 -18.82 -3.38 -0.45
C SER A 27 -20.28 -3.79 -0.19
N PRO A 28 -21.13 -3.92 -1.23
CA PRO A 28 -22.54 -4.33 -1.08
C PRO A 28 -22.76 -5.69 -0.40
N LYS A 29 -21.73 -6.55 -0.39
CA LYS A 29 -21.75 -7.87 0.25
C LYS A 29 -20.74 -7.98 1.40
N GLY A 30 -20.20 -6.85 1.85
CA GLY A 30 -19.21 -6.77 2.90
C GLY A 30 -19.81 -6.89 4.30
N GLN A 31 -19.02 -7.41 5.25
CA GLN A 31 -19.41 -7.46 6.66
C GLN A 31 -19.69 -6.08 7.23
N ALA A 32 -18.91 -5.07 6.84
CA ALA A 32 -19.05 -3.71 7.35
C ALA A 32 -20.44 -3.13 7.05
N LEU A 33 -20.96 -3.34 5.84
CA LEU A 33 -22.31 -2.90 5.49
C LEU A 33 -23.37 -3.64 6.31
N ALA A 34 -23.23 -4.96 6.46
CA ALA A 34 -24.14 -5.77 7.27
C ALA A 34 -24.14 -5.39 8.76
N LEU A 35 -23.02 -4.89 9.27
CA LEU A 35 -22.85 -4.41 10.64
C LEU A 35 -23.23 -2.93 10.82
N GLY A 36 -23.71 -2.25 9.77
CA GLY A 36 -24.16 -0.86 9.83
C GLY A 36 -23.05 0.18 9.92
N VAL A 37 -21.82 -0.15 9.47
CA VAL A 37 -20.76 0.85 9.30
C VAL A 37 -21.23 1.92 8.32
N GLN A 38 -20.95 3.19 8.62
CA GLN A 38 -21.32 4.30 7.76
C GLN A 38 -20.11 4.91 7.05
N LEU A 39 -20.37 5.62 5.95
CA LEU A 39 -19.34 6.41 5.26
C LEU A 39 -18.84 7.54 6.16
N LYS A 40 -17.60 7.97 5.90
CA LYS A 40 -16.88 9.00 6.67
C LYS A 40 -16.55 8.63 8.12
N TRP A 41 -17.00 7.48 8.65
CA TRP A 41 -16.52 6.99 9.95
C TRP A 41 -15.01 6.73 9.89
N LYS A 42 -14.30 7.10 10.95
CA LYS A 42 -12.85 6.94 11.07
C LYS A 42 -12.53 5.70 11.90
N ILE A 43 -11.62 4.85 11.46
CA ILE A 43 -11.11 3.78 12.32
C ILE A 43 -10.16 4.38 13.34
N VAL A 44 -10.41 4.11 14.63
CA VAL A 44 -9.61 4.65 15.75
C VAL A 44 -8.85 3.57 16.50
N ALA A 45 -9.36 2.33 16.53
CA ALA A 45 -8.68 1.22 17.19
C ALA A 45 -9.10 -0.13 16.60
N ILE A 46 -8.22 -1.13 16.74
CA ILE A 46 -8.54 -2.54 16.50
C ILE A 46 -8.13 -3.33 17.74
N ASN A 47 -9.01 -4.19 18.25
CA ASN A 47 -8.82 -4.96 19.49
C ASN A 47 -8.41 -4.10 20.69
N ALA A 48 -8.98 -2.90 20.79
CA ALA A 48 -8.62 -1.87 21.77
C ALA A 48 -7.20 -1.30 21.64
N ILE A 49 -6.45 -1.66 20.59
CA ILE A 49 -5.16 -1.06 20.24
C ILE A 49 -5.43 0.15 19.35
N PRO A 50 -5.09 1.38 19.77
CA PRO A 50 -5.25 2.57 18.95
C PRO A 50 -4.42 2.49 17.68
N VAL A 51 -4.99 2.93 16.55
CA VAL A 51 -4.28 3.04 15.26
C VAL A 51 -4.12 4.52 14.91
N GLN A 52 -2.91 4.91 14.51
CA GLN A 52 -2.57 6.31 14.25
C GLN A 52 -2.51 6.64 12.75
N ASP A 53 -2.21 5.63 11.93
CA ASP A 53 -1.98 5.75 10.51
C ASP A 53 -2.38 4.49 9.74
N GLN A 54 -2.23 4.53 8.41
CA GLN A 54 -2.53 3.40 7.53
C GLN A 54 -1.64 2.17 7.76
N SER A 55 -0.39 2.36 8.15
CA SER A 55 0.56 1.27 8.35
C SER A 55 0.18 0.44 9.58
N SER A 56 -0.03 1.09 10.72
CA SER A 56 -0.47 0.49 11.98
C SER A 56 -1.83 -0.19 11.85
N LEU A 57 -2.76 0.43 11.10
CA LEU A 57 -4.03 -0.19 10.78
C LEU A 57 -3.86 -1.50 10.01
N ALA A 58 -3.09 -1.48 8.91
CA ALA A 58 -2.92 -2.65 8.07
C ALA A 58 -2.25 -3.80 8.82
N GLU A 59 -1.26 -3.50 9.66
CA GLU A 59 -0.57 -4.49 10.48
C GLU A 59 -1.53 -5.17 11.47
N GLU A 60 -2.36 -4.39 12.17
CA GLU A 60 -3.27 -4.95 13.18
C GLU A 60 -4.44 -5.73 12.56
N VAL A 61 -4.94 -5.31 11.39
CA VAL A 61 -5.90 -6.10 10.61
C VAL A 61 -5.26 -7.42 10.17
N ALA A 62 -4.05 -7.39 9.61
CA ALA A 62 -3.35 -8.59 9.16
C ALA A 62 -3.09 -9.57 10.33
N ARG A 63 -2.66 -9.03 11.48
CA ARG A 63 -2.45 -9.80 12.71
C ARG A 63 -3.73 -10.47 13.19
N SER A 64 -4.85 -9.76 13.15
CA SER A 64 -6.17 -10.28 13.53
C SER A 64 -6.65 -11.40 12.61
N ILE A 65 -6.50 -11.21 11.29
CA ILE A 65 -6.90 -12.22 10.29
C ILE A 65 -6.04 -13.49 10.40
N ARG A 66 -4.73 -13.35 10.60
CA ARG A 66 -3.80 -14.49 10.73
C ARG A 66 -4.13 -15.42 11.90
N LYS A 67 -4.69 -14.88 12.98
CA LYS A 67 -5.14 -15.67 14.14
C LYS A 67 -6.42 -16.45 13.87
N TYR A 68 -7.13 -16.19 12.77
CA TYR A 68 -8.45 -16.76 12.46
C TYR A 68 -9.48 -16.53 13.59
N GLU A 69 -9.31 -15.47 14.35
CA GLU A 69 -10.20 -15.11 15.45
C GLU A 69 -11.03 -13.86 15.08
N PRO A 70 -12.28 -13.76 15.57
CA PRO A 70 -13.04 -12.53 15.44
C PRO A 70 -12.34 -11.36 16.15
N TYR A 71 -12.28 -10.21 15.49
CA TYR A 71 -11.61 -9.01 16.01
C TYR A 71 -12.59 -7.85 16.13
N LYS A 72 -12.28 -6.88 16.99
CA LYS A 72 -13.11 -5.70 17.23
C LYS A 72 -12.50 -4.50 16.53
N VAL A 73 -13.31 -3.72 15.84
CA VAL A 73 -12.91 -2.44 15.24
C VAL A 73 -13.73 -1.34 15.88
N THR A 74 -13.04 -0.34 16.42
CA THR A 74 -13.67 0.87 16.96
C THR A 74 -13.63 1.96 15.91
N PHE A 75 -14.81 2.49 15.60
CA PHE A 75 -15.00 3.62 14.72
C PHE A 75 -15.31 4.86 15.54
N GLY A 76 -14.66 5.97 15.22
CA GLY A 76 -15.04 7.30 15.68
C GLY A 76 -15.84 8.02 14.61
N GLU A 77 -16.91 8.68 15.02
CA GLU A 77 -17.60 9.63 14.16
C GLU A 77 -16.69 10.85 13.97
N LEU A 78 -16.51 11.30 12.71
CA LEU A 78 -15.93 12.63 12.51
C LEU A 78 -16.92 13.62 13.10
N GLU A 79 -16.49 14.44 14.07
CA GLU A 79 -17.28 15.59 14.48
C GLU A 79 -17.65 16.35 13.20
N GLU A 80 -18.95 16.41 12.89
CA GLU A 80 -19.44 17.30 11.86
C GLU A 80 -18.89 18.68 12.23
N ILE A 81 -18.12 19.27 11.32
CA ILE A 81 -17.66 20.64 11.51
C ILE A 81 -18.92 21.45 11.81
N PRO A 82 -19.02 22.12 12.97
CA PRO A 82 -20.22 22.85 13.34
C PRO A 82 -20.63 23.75 12.17
N GLN A 83 -21.88 23.64 11.74
CA GLN A 83 -22.42 24.46 10.65
C GLN A 83 -22.28 25.96 10.93
N GLU A 84 -22.05 26.37 12.18
CA GLU A 84 -21.74 27.75 12.57
C GLU A 84 -20.45 28.32 11.94
N LEU A 85 -19.51 27.48 11.49
CA LEU A 85 -18.36 27.93 10.70
C LEU A 85 -18.65 27.98 9.18
N GLN A 86 -19.85 27.59 8.76
CA GLN A 86 -20.38 27.86 7.42
C GLN A 86 -21.09 29.22 7.41
N GLN A 87 -20.49 30.24 8.03
CA GLN A 87 -20.93 31.63 7.83
C GLN A 87 -21.07 31.84 6.32
N GLU A 88 -22.31 32.07 5.92
CA GLU A 88 -22.70 32.38 4.56
C GLU A 88 -21.73 33.45 4.05
N VAL A 89 -20.92 33.08 3.05
CA VAL A 89 -20.29 34.10 2.22
C VAL A 89 -21.45 34.97 1.75
N PRO A 90 -21.52 36.26 2.11
CA PRO A 90 -22.67 37.08 1.74
C PRO A 90 -22.84 36.96 0.24
N ALA A 91 -24.08 36.70 -0.19
CA ALA A 91 -24.49 36.51 -1.57
C ALA A 91 -24.36 37.78 -2.43
N SER A 92 -23.28 38.54 -2.25
CA SER A 92 -22.97 39.76 -2.97
C SER A 92 -21.87 39.50 -4.00
N SER A 93 -22.23 39.68 -5.28
CA SER A 93 -21.39 39.88 -6.47
C SER A 93 -21.12 38.69 -7.43
N GLU A 94 -22.18 38.00 -7.89
CA GLU A 94 -22.13 37.20 -9.14
C GLU A 94 -22.74 37.93 -10.36
N SER A 95 -22.77 39.27 -10.38
CA SER A 95 -23.31 40.02 -11.52
C SER A 95 -22.29 40.43 -12.61
N ASP A 96 -20.97 40.27 -12.39
CA ASP A 96 -20.00 41.03 -13.20
C ASP A 96 -19.09 40.22 -14.12
N LEU A 97 -19.32 38.92 -14.34
CA LEU A 97 -18.49 38.12 -15.27
C LEU A 97 -19.32 37.31 -16.28
N VAL A 98 -20.13 38.02 -17.07
CA VAL A 98 -20.61 37.51 -18.36
C VAL A 98 -19.82 38.24 -19.45
N ASN A 99 -18.81 37.58 -20.01
CA ASN A 99 -18.36 37.65 -21.42
C ASN A 99 -16.87 37.32 -21.60
N ALA A 100 -16.56 36.03 -21.75
CA ALA A 100 -15.51 35.53 -22.65
C ALA A 100 -15.76 34.03 -22.87
N SER A 101 -16.56 33.70 -23.89
CA SER A 101 -16.11 33.05 -25.13
C SER A 101 -15.23 31.81 -24.88
N ARG A 102 -15.80 30.60 -24.94
CA ARG A 102 -16.15 29.89 -26.19
C ARG A 102 -14.90 29.66 -27.05
N ASP A 103 -14.13 28.65 -26.67
CA ASP A 103 -13.44 27.72 -27.57
C ASP A 103 -12.57 26.77 -26.75
N ARG A 104 -12.95 25.48 -26.74
CA ARG A 104 -12.03 24.32 -26.78
C ARG A 104 -12.81 23.00 -26.62
N ASN A 105 -13.37 22.55 -27.74
CA ASN A 105 -13.46 21.12 -28.02
C ASN A 105 -12.03 20.61 -28.27
N ASN A 106 -11.41 20.00 -27.26
CA ASN A 106 -10.28 19.10 -27.51
C ASN A 106 -10.24 18.00 -26.44
N SER A 107 -10.78 16.85 -26.82
CA SER A 107 -10.70 15.59 -26.10
C SER A 107 -9.25 15.12 -26.02
N ASN A 108 -8.63 15.30 -24.85
CA ASN A 108 -7.49 14.50 -24.41
C ASN A 108 -7.58 14.37 -22.89
N VAL A 109 -8.41 13.41 -22.44
CA VAL A 109 -8.43 12.95 -21.06
C VAL A 109 -7.12 12.20 -20.83
N ARG A 110 -6.10 12.96 -20.39
CA ARG A 110 -4.95 12.39 -19.69
C ARG A 110 -5.46 11.91 -18.33
N ILE A 111 -5.66 10.61 -18.21
CA ILE A 111 -5.80 9.96 -16.91
C ILE A 111 -4.48 10.19 -16.18
N SER A 112 -4.47 11.08 -15.19
CA SER A 112 -3.33 11.30 -14.31
C SER A 112 -3.08 10.02 -13.51
N GLY A 113 -1.82 9.59 -13.45
CA GLY A 113 -1.38 8.33 -12.84
C GLY A 113 -1.46 8.26 -11.31
N GLU A 114 -2.45 8.90 -10.68
CA GLU A 114 -2.64 8.92 -9.22
C GLU A 114 -3.72 7.94 -8.71
N GLU A 115 -4.41 7.22 -9.60
CA GLU A 115 -5.47 6.25 -9.21
C GLU A 115 -4.96 4.81 -8.94
N TYR A 116 -3.66 4.62 -8.71
CA TYR A 116 -3.04 3.30 -8.53
C TYR A 116 -2.60 2.95 -7.10
N CYS A 117 -3.24 3.50 -6.05
CA CYS A 117 -2.88 3.19 -4.67
C CYS A 117 -3.88 2.32 -3.87
N GLU A 118 -5.02 1.90 -4.43
CA GLU A 118 -6.05 1.20 -3.62
C GLU A 118 -6.02 -0.35 -3.66
N LEU A 119 -5.15 -0.99 -4.45
CA LEU A 119 -5.13 -2.47 -4.56
C LEU A 119 -3.80 -3.14 -4.17
N THR A 120 -2.76 -2.37 -3.86
CA THR A 120 -1.42 -2.95 -3.63
C THR A 120 -1.23 -3.48 -2.20
N TYR A 121 -2.08 -3.08 -1.25
CA TYR A 121 -1.85 -3.40 0.17
C TYR A 121 -2.24 -4.81 0.61
N ILE A 122 -3.00 -5.55 -0.21
CA ILE A 122 -3.33 -6.97 0.08
C ILE A 122 -2.15 -7.89 -0.26
N VAL A 123 -1.19 -7.45 -1.08
CA VAL A 123 -0.14 -8.32 -1.63
C VAL A 123 1.18 -8.26 -0.86
N GLN A 124 1.41 -7.23 -0.02
CA GLN A 124 2.71 -7.05 0.64
C GLN A 124 2.96 -7.94 1.88
N PHE A 125 1.95 -8.62 2.43
CA PHE A 125 2.08 -9.33 3.71
C PHE A 125 1.57 -10.77 3.73
N ALA A 126 1.21 -11.33 2.59
CA ALA A 126 0.78 -12.72 2.51
C ALA A 126 1.98 -13.60 2.15
N ASP A 127 2.23 -14.66 2.94
CA ASP A 127 3.14 -15.71 2.51
C ASP A 127 2.63 -16.35 1.21
N LYS A 128 3.52 -16.92 0.40
CA LYS A 128 3.18 -17.50 -0.91
C LYS A 128 1.98 -18.46 -0.83
N LYS A 129 1.86 -19.20 0.27
CA LYS A 129 0.81 -20.18 0.50
C LYS A 129 -0.55 -19.54 0.78
N SER A 130 -0.58 -18.42 1.49
CA SER A 130 -1.78 -17.62 1.77
C SER A 130 -2.28 -16.90 0.52
N ILE A 131 -1.36 -16.45 -0.36
CA ILE A 131 -1.71 -15.91 -1.67
C ILE A 131 -2.32 -17.01 -2.54
N GLU A 132 -1.70 -18.19 -2.61
CA GLU A 132 -2.23 -19.32 -3.38
C GLU A 132 -3.60 -19.79 -2.87
N LEU A 133 -3.82 -19.82 -1.55
CA LEU A 133 -5.10 -20.19 -0.95
C LEU A 133 -6.19 -19.15 -1.21
N ALA A 134 -5.86 -17.85 -1.13
CA ALA A 134 -6.80 -16.77 -1.44
C ALA A 134 -7.15 -16.70 -2.94
N MET A 135 -6.23 -17.11 -3.82
CA MET A 135 -6.43 -17.12 -5.26
C MET A 135 -7.20 -18.35 -5.77
N GLY A 136 -7.15 -19.48 -5.06
CA GLY A 136 -7.95 -20.68 -5.38
C GLY A 136 -9.46 -20.45 -5.33
N ASP A 137 -9.92 -19.56 -4.45
CA ASP A 137 -11.35 -19.21 -4.29
C ASP A 137 -11.80 -18.00 -5.12
N MET A 138 -10.90 -17.31 -5.84
CA MET A 138 -11.20 -16.11 -6.63
C MET A 138 -11.28 -16.36 -8.14
N VAL A 139 -11.95 -17.45 -8.56
CA VAL A 139 -12.30 -17.71 -9.96
C VAL A 139 -13.36 -16.70 -10.43
N GLY A 140 -12.94 -15.48 -10.73
CA GLY A 140 -13.83 -14.46 -11.29
C GLY A 140 -13.25 -13.04 -11.30
N TYR A 141 -12.32 -12.70 -10.40
CA TYR A 141 -11.78 -11.34 -10.33
C TYR A 141 -10.40 -11.23 -10.99
N ASN A 142 -10.45 -10.75 -12.24
CA ASN A 142 -9.43 -10.00 -12.98
C ASN A 142 -8.11 -10.67 -13.41
N ARG A 143 -8.11 -11.08 -14.68
CA ARG A 143 -6.93 -11.35 -15.55
C ARG A 143 -5.86 -10.25 -15.54
N VAL A 144 -6.21 -9.05 -15.08
CA VAL A 144 -5.34 -7.86 -14.98
C VAL A 144 -4.36 -7.98 -13.81
N ILE A 145 -4.78 -8.51 -12.65
CA ILE A 145 -3.92 -8.60 -11.46
C ILE A 145 -2.82 -9.65 -11.63
N VAL A 146 -3.16 -10.78 -12.28
CA VAL A 146 -2.19 -11.84 -12.59
C VAL A 146 -1.08 -11.34 -13.52
N ARG A 147 -1.40 -10.49 -14.51
CA ARG A 147 -0.40 -9.92 -15.43
C ARG A 147 0.55 -8.94 -14.74
N SER A 148 0.07 -8.16 -13.79
CA SER A 148 0.91 -7.25 -13.00
C SER A 148 1.87 -8.02 -12.09
N PHE A 149 1.44 -9.16 -11.54
CA PHE A 149 2.29 -9.98 -10.68
C PHE A 149 3.40 -10.71 -11.45
N GLU A 150 3.13 -11.21 -12.66
CA GLU A 150 4.18 -11.83 -13.50
C GLU A 150 5.23 -10.79 -13.95
N ARG A 151 4.83 -9.55 -14.25
CA ARG A 151 5.80 -8.47 -14.50
C ARG A 151 6.63 -8.13 -13.27
N PHE A 152 6.06 -8.19 -12.07
CA PHE A 152 6.79 -7.94 -10.84
C PHE A 152 7.81 -9.06 -10.53
N LYS A 153 7.46 -10.33 -10.77
CA LYS A 153 8.42 -11.45 -10.66
C LYS A 153 9.61 -11.30 -11.60
N LEU A 154 9.35 -10.89 -12.85
CA LEU A 154 10.41 -10.64 -13.83
C LEU A 154 11.34 -9.50 -13.38
N LEU A 155 10.76 -8.42 -12.84
CA LEU A 155 11.55 -7.31 -12.29
C LEU A 155 12.46 -7.75 -11.13
N LEU A 156 11.93 -8.57 -10.20
CA LEU A 156 12.72 -9.11 -9.09
C LEU A 156 13.82 -10.05 -9.55
N ALA A 157 13.57 -10.84 -10.60
CA ALA A 157 14.57 -11.73 -11.19
C ALA A 157 15.70 -10.93 -11.86
N ASP A 158 15.37 -9.88 -12.62
CA ASP A 158 16.35 -8.99 -13.25
C ASP A 158 17.23 -8.30 -12.19
N MET A 159 16.64 -7.79 -11.11
CA MET A 159 17.39 -7.17 -10.01
C MET A 159 18.35 -8.17 -9.34
N ALA A 160 17.90 -9.40 -9.09
CA ALA A 160 18.75 -10.44 -8.52
C ALA A 160 19.88 -10.88 -9.48
N GLU A 161 19.67 -10.79 -10.79
CA GLU A 161 20.70 -11.07 -11.78
C GLU A 161 21.74 -9.94 -11.87
N GLU A 162 21.32 -8.67 -11.76
CA GLU A 162 22.23 -7.53 -11.68
C GLU A 162 23.15 -7.60 -10.46
N GLU A 163 22.63 -7.98 -9.29
CA GLU A 163 23.46 -8.18 -8.09
C GLU A 163 24.51 -9.28 -8.30
N ARG A 164 24.14 -10.38 -8.94
CA ARG A 164 25.10 -11.47 -9.27
C ARG A 164 26.18 -11.03 -10.24
N LYS A 165 25.85 -10.17 -11.21
CA LYS A 165 26.83 -9.60 -12.17
C LYS A 165 27.78 -8.62 -11.48
N SER A 166 27.27 -7.81 -10.54
CA SER A 166 28.08 -6.91 -9.73
C SER A 166 29.14 -7.65 -8.90
N HIS A 167 28.77 -8.74 -8.24
CA HIS A 167 29.72 -9.53 -7.43
C HIS A 167 30.76 -10.32 -8.24
N LYS A 168 30.46 -10.69 -9.48
CA LYS A 168 31.42 -11.40 -10.34
C LYS A 168 32.53 -10.49 -10.87
N SER A 169 32.27 -9.19 -10.93
CA SER A 169 33.21 -8.18 -11.46
C SER A 169 34.27 -7.76 -10.43
N SER A 170 33.99 -7.92 -9.14
CA SER A 170 34.92 -7.61 -8.04
C SER A 170 35.82 -8.78 -7.63
N SER A 171 35.46 -10.03 -7.98
CA SER A 171 36.26 -11.22 -7.63
C SER A 171 37.42 -11.52 -8.58
N SER A 172 37.50 -10.87 -9.77
CA SER A 172 38.57 -11.13 -10.75
C SER A 172 39.79 -10.21 -10.60
N ALA A 173 39.78 -9.25 -9.67
CA ALA A 173 40.87 -8.28 -9.50
C ALA A 173 41.86 -8.63 -8.37
N HIS A 174 41.67 -9.73 -7.63
CA HIS A 174 42.47 -10.02 -6.43
C HIS A 174 43.34 -11.28 -6.49
N GLU A 175 43.51 -11.89 -7.67
CA GLU A 175 44.25 -13.16 -7.80
C GLU A 175 45.43 -13.07 -8.79
N GLN A 176 46.21 -11.98 -8.73
CA GLN A 176 47.49 -11.86 -9.46
C GLN A 176 48.67 -11.31 -8.63
N GLN A 177 48.56 -11.18 -7.30
CA GLN A 177 49.68 -10.69 -6.45
C GLN A 177 50.04 -11.59 -5.26
N PRO A 178 50.52 -12.83 -5.51
CA PRO A 178 51.53 -13.38 -4.59
C PRO A 178 52.74 -14.05 -5.26
N GLN A 179 52.88 -14.05 -6.60
CA GLN A 179 54.03 -14.72 -7.25
C GLN A 179 55.29 -13.86 -7.39
N GLU A 180 55.20 -12.53 -7.50
CA GLU A 180 56.40 -11.67 -7.62
C GLU A 180 57.15 -11.47 -6.29
N GLN A 181 56.49 -11.57 -5.13
CA GLN A 181 57.17 -11.41 -3.84
C GLN A 181 58.05 -12.61 -3.47
N LYS A 182 57.77 -13.80 -4.02
CA LYS A 182 58.56 -15.01 -3.71
C LYS A 182 59.88 -15.09 -4.48
N GLN A 183 60.01 -14.41 -5.63
CA GLN A 183 61.26 -14.36 -6.40
C GLN A 183 62.27 -13.36 -5.83
N ARG A 184 61.83 -12.27 -5.18
CA ARG A 184 62.77 -11.28 -4.62
C ARG A 184 63.51 -11.76 -3.36
N GLN A 185 62.99 -12.76 -2.64
CA GLN A 185 63.67 -13.29 -1.44
C GLN A 185 64.80 -14.28 -1.74
N GLN A 186 64.94 -14.80 -2.97
CA GLN A 186 66.01 -15.73 -3.31
C GLN A 186 67.32 -15.07 -3.77
N GLN A 187 67.36 -13.74 -3.98
CA GLN A 187 68.56 -13.04 -4.46
C GLN A 187 69.37 -12.32 -3.37
N GLN A 188 69.07 -12.50 -2.08
CA GLN A 188 69.76 -11.82 -0.97
C GLN A 188 70.54 -12.78 -0.05
N GLN A 189 71.27 -13.75 -0.58
CA GLN A 189 72.32 -14.43 0.19
C GLN A 189 73.71 -14.00 -0.31
N PRO A 190 74.47 -13.22 0.47
CA PRO A 190 75.88 -12.98 0.20
C PRO A 190 76.70 -14.22 0.58
N GLY A 191 77.48 -14.72 -0.38
CA GLY A 191 78.46 -15.78 -0.15
C GLY A 191 79.53 -15.33 0.84
N SER A 192 79.82 -16.23 1.79
CA SER A 192 81.01 -16.16 2.66
C SER A 192 82.21 -16.79 1.98
#